data_AF-A0A917UTN8-F1
#
_entry.id   AF-A0A917UTN8-F1
#
_cell.length_a   1.000
_cell.length_b   1.000
_cell.length_c   1.000
_cell.angle_alpha   90.00
_cell.angle_beta   90.00
_cell.angle_gamma   90.00
#
_symmetry.space_group_name_H-M   'P 1'
#
loop_
_entity.id
_entity.type
_entity.pdbx_description
1 polymer ?
#
loop_
_entity_poly.entity_id
_entity_poly.type
_entity_poly.pdbx_seq_one_letter_code
_entity_poly.pdbx_strand_id
1 'polypeptide(L)'
;MTIPNHLKLTLGESAVAALAATFSALIAGWPIWAMFIGWISFFTRAPSLRQGAINLACTLTGLVLGMAAGVATEVLSPTLGPLTVMPVVFVVAVLVLSMRRLAVFNNLLAFFLGLVSYFASHLPPTFLTFFELGGAAVLGALAALLASRLNVLWDESKPQLSGERS
;
A
#
# COMPACT_ATOMS: atom_id res chain seq x y z
N MET A 1 34.47 -4.24 17.17
CA MET A 1 33.41 -5.14 16.67
C MET A 1 32.69 -4.42 15.54
N THR A 2 32.92 -4.82 14.29
CA THR A 2 32.31 -4.16 13.12
C THR A 2 30.92 -4.71 12.87
N ILE A 3 29.90 -3.86 12.95
CA ILE A 3 28.51 -4.26 12.65
C ILE A 3 28.43 -4.62 11.15
N PRO A 4 27.89 -5.79 10.79
CA PRO A 4 27.70 -6.18 9.40
C PRO A 4 26.85 -5.18 8.62
N ASN A 5 27.18 -4.92 7.35
CA ASN A 5 26.48 -3.91 6.54
C ASN A 5 24.99 -4.24 6.32
N HIS A 6 24.63 -5.51 6.18
CA HIS A 6 23.22 -5.92 6.09
C HIS A 6 22.44 -5.54 7.36
N LEU A 7 23.07 -5.68 8.53
CA LEU A 7 22.44 -5.33 9.81
C LEU A 7 22.22 -3.83 9.93
N LYS A 8 23.15 -2.99 9.45
CA LYS A 8 22.96 -1.53 9.42
C LYS A 8 21.78 -1.12 8.53
N LEU A 9 21.64 -1.74 7.36
CA LEU A 9 20.53 -1.49 6.44
C LEU A 9 19.19 -1.89 7.06
N THR A 10 19.10 -3.12 7.58
CA THR A 10 17.88 -3.60 8.26
C THR A 10 17.49 -2.71 9.43
N LEU A 11 18.46 -2.25 10.23
CA LEU A 11 18.21 -1.30 11.32
C LEU A 11 17.69 0.05 10.80
N GLY A 12 18.24 0.55 9.69
CA GLY A 12 17.78 1.79 9.04
C GLY A 12 16.34 1.69 8.53
N GLU A 13 16.01 0.63 7.78
CA GLU A 13 14.65 0.40 7.29
C GLU A 13 13.65 0.22 8.45
N SER A 14 14.06 -0.53 9.49
CA SER A 14 13.26 -0.75 10.69
C SER A 14 13.01 0.55 11.44
N ALA A 15 14.00 1.43 11.53
CA ALA A 15 13.84 2.75 12.14
C ALA A 15 12.84 3.62 11.36
N VAL A 16 12.90 3.62 10.03
CA VAL A 16 11.93 4.35 9.19
C VAL A 16 10.52 3.80 9.39
N ALA A 17 10.34 2.48 9.38
CA ALA A 17 9.05 1.85 9.63
C ALA A 17 8.50 2.17 11.03
N ALA A 18 9.34 2.08 12.07
CA ALA A 18 8.96 2.37 13.44
C ALA A 18 8.55 3.85 13.62
N LEU A 19 9.30 4.79 13.04
CA LEU A 19 8.97 6.22 13.07
C LEU A 19 7.64 6.51 12.35
N ALA A 20 7.44 5.93 11.16
CA ALA A 20 6.19 6.09 10.42
C ALA A 20 4.99 5.50 11.17
N ALA A 21 5.14 4.32 11.78
CA ALA A 21 4.11 3.71 12.62
C ALA A 21 3.79 4.57 13.85
N THR A 22 4.81 5.11 14.49
CA THR A 22 4.66 6.01 15.65
C THR A 22 3.93 7.29 15.26
N PHE A 23 4.31 7.91 14.13
CA PHE A 23 3.62 9.09 13.60
C PHE A 23 2.15 8.77 13.27
N SER A 24 1.91 7.64 12.58
CA SER A 24 0.55 7.18 12.24
C SER A 24 -0.32 7.07 13.49
N ALA A 25 0.18 6.40 14.52
CA ALA A 25 -0.60 6.11 15.73
C ALA A 25 -0.77 7.32 16.64
N LEU A 26 0.31 8.05 16.92
CA LEU A 26 0.33 9.05 17.99
C LEU A 26 0.05 10.48 17.51
N ILE A 27 0.28 10.76 16.23
CA ILE A 27 0.14 12.12 15.67
C ILE A 27 -1.06 12.18 14.74
N ALA A 28 -1.15 11.25 13.78
CA ALA A 28 -2.26 11.25 12.82
C ALA A 28 -3.53 10.54 13.36
N GLY A 29 -3.39 9.70 14.38
CA GLY A 29 -4.49 8.87 14.91
C GLY A 29 -4.97 7.78 13.94
N TRP A 30 -4.17 7.45 12.93
CA TRP A 30 -4.51 6.48 11.90
C TRP A 30 -4.05 5.06 12.24
N PRO A 31 -4.79 4.02 11.81
CA PRO A 31 -4.43 2.64 12.07
C PRO A 31 -3.10 2.25 11.41
N ILE A 32 -2.18 1.73 12.22
CA ILE A 32 -0.83 1.30 11.78
C ILE A 32 -0.92 0.26 10.65
N TRP A 33 -1.90 -0.65 10.71
CA TRP A 33 -2.07 -1.69 9.68
C TRP A 33 -2.40 -1.09 8.31
N ALA A 34 -3.16 0.01 8.24
CA ALA A 34 -3.47 0.69 6.98
C ALA A 34 -2.23 1.43 6.43
N MET A 35 -1.35 1.91 7.32
CA MET A 35 -0.05 2.43 6.92
C MET A 35 0.80 1.34 6.27
N PHE A 36 0.87 0.15 6.87
CA PHE A 36 1.60 -0.98 6.28
C PHE A 36 1.00 -1.46 4.96
N ILE A 37 -0.29 -1.29 4.71
CA ILE A 37 -0.87 -1.53 3.38
C ILE A 37 -0.21 -0.66 2.31
N GLY A 38 0.02 0.62 2.60
CA GLY A 38 0.76 1.53 1.73
C GLY A 38 2.22 1.10 1.52
N TRP A 39 2.88 0.68 2.61
CA TRP A 39 4.24 0.15 2.55
C TRP A 39 4.33 -1.09 1.65
N ILE A 40 3.45 -2.07 1.85
CA ILE A 40 3.39 -3.30 1.05
C ILE A 40 3.09 -2.95 -0.41
N SER A 41 2.14 -2.03 -0.65
CA SER A 41 1.78 -1.56 -1.99
C SER A 41 3.00 -1.02 -2.76
N PHE A 42 3.87 -0.23 -2.11
CA PHE A 42 5.08 0.29 -2.74
C PHE A 42 5.97 -0.83 -3.31
N PHE A 43 6.18 -1.92 -2.56
CA PHE A 43 7.06 -3.04 -2.94
C PHE A 43 6.41 -4.11 -3.81
N THR A 44 5.14 -3.97 -4.19
CA THR A 44 4.49 -4.92 -5.12
C THR A 44 5.09 -4.94 -6.53
N ARG A 45 5.91 -3.93 -6.87
CA ARG A 45 6.69 -3.84 -8.11
C ARG A 45 8.10 -3.35 -7.80
N ALA A 46 8.96 -3.28 -8.82
CA ALA A 46 10.32 -2.75 -8.70
C ALA A 46 10.34 -1.36 -8.01
N PRO A 47 11.10 -1.20 -6.91
CA PRO A 47 11.07 -0.01 -6.08
C PRO A 47 11.65 1.19 -6.86
N SER A 48 10.77 2.12 -7.21
CA SER A 48 11.10 3.40 -7.82
C SER A 48 10.02 4.42 -7.48
N LEU A 49 10.35 5.71 -7.48
CA LEU A 49 9.37 6.77 -7.19
C LEU A 49 8.15 6.67 -8.12
N ARG A 50 8.38 6.46 -9.42
CA ARG A 50 7.32 6.36 -10.42
C ARG A 50 6.43 5.13 -10.19
N GLN A 51 7.01 3.95 -9.98
CA GLN A 51 6.21 2.75 -9.72
C GLN A 51 5.49 2.83 -8.38
N GLY A 52 6.13 3.38 -7.34
CA GLY A 52 5.52 3.63 -6.05
C GLY A 52 4.28 4.52 -6.14
N ALA A 53 4.35 5.63 -6.88
CA ALA A 53 3.21 6.51 -7.12
C ALA A 53 2.07 5.81 -7.88
N ILE A 54 2.41 4.99 -8.90
CA ILE A 54 1.42 4.20 -9.64
C ILE A 54 0.75 3.16 -8.74
N ASN A 55 1.53 2.46 -7.91
CA ASN A 55 1.02 1.45 -6.98
C ASN A 55 0.11 2.09 -5.93
N LEU A 56 0.51 3.23 -5.37
CA LEU A 56 -0.31 4.01 -4.45
C LEU A 56 -1.62 4.44 -5.10
N ALA A 57 -1.58 4.92 -6.34
CA ALA A 57 -2.80 5.27 -7.08
C ALA A 57 -3.72 4.05 -7.31
N CYS A 58 -3.17 2.87 -7.60
CA CYS A 58 -3.93 1.62 -7.66
C CYS A 58 -4.57 1.29 -6.30
N THR A 59 -3.83 1.44 -5.20
CA THR A 59 -4.34 1.23 -3.84
C THR A 59 -5.45 2.22 -3.47
N LEU A 60 -5.29 3.51 -3.73
CA LEU A 60 -6.32 4.51 -3.47
C LEU A 60 -7.58 4.26 -4.32
N THR A 61 -7.40 3.84 -5.58
CA THR A 61 -8.53 3.45 -6.42
C THR A 61 -9.23 2.19 -5.90
N GLY A 62 -8.46 1.20 -5.44
CA GLY A 62 -9.00 0.01 -4.77
C GLY A 62 -9.79 0.34 -3.51
N LEU A 63 -9.31 1.29 -2.71
CA LEU A 63 -10.00 1.82 -1.54
C LEU A 63 -11.35 2.46 -1.92
N VAL A 64 -11.37 3.30 -2.94
CA VAL A 64 -12.61 3.90 -3.46
C VAL A 64 -13.59 2.83 -3.95
N LEU A 65 -13.10 1.79 -4.65
CA LEU A 65 -13.93 0.67 -5.08
C LEU A 65 -14.49 -0.12 -3.89
N GLY A 66 -13.70 -0.35 -2.84
CA GLY A 66 -14.15 -0.96 -1.59
C GLY A 66 -15.27 -0.15 -0.94
N MET A 67 -15.10 1.18 -0.82
CA MET A 67 -16.12 2.07 -0.28
C MET A 67 -17.41 2.04 -1.11
N ALA A 68 -17.29 2.09 -2.44
CA ALA A 68 -18.44 1.98 -3.34
C ALA A 68 -19.16 0.63 -3.19
N ALA A 69 -18.41 -0.46 -2.99
CA ALA A 69 -18.96 -1.77 -2.69
C ALA A 69 -19.70 -1.81 -1.35
N GLY A 70 -19.19 -1.11 -0.33
CA GLY A 70 -19.88 -0.90 0.94
C GLY A 70 -21.23 -0.23 0.76
N VAL A 71 -21.27 0.89 0.03
CA VAL A 71 -22.52 1.59 -0.29
C VAL A 71 -23.49 0.69 -1.07
N ALA A 72 -23.01 -0.01 -2.09
CA ALA A 72 -23.83 -0.93 -2.88
C ALA A 72 -24.42 -2.06 -2.02
N THR A 73 -23.65 -2.55 -1.04
CA THR A 73 -24.10 -3.58 -0.10
C THR A 73 -25.24 -3.06 0.76
N GLU A 74 -25.13 -1.87 1.34
CA GLU A 74 -26.19 -1.26 2.14
C GLU A 74 -27.49 -1.04 1.32
N VAL A 75 -27.36 -0.59 0.08
CA VAL A 75 -28.51 -0.33 -0.80
C VAL A 75 -29.23 -1.62 -1.22
N LEU A 76 -28.48 -2.69 -1.49
CA LEU A 76 -29.03 -3.95 -1.99
C LEU A 76 -29.50 -4.90 -0.89
N SER A 77 -28.93 -4.80 0.32
CA SER A 77 -29.24 -5.68 1.46
C SER A 77 -30.73 -5.79 1.80
N PRO A 78 -31.54 -4.71 1.76
CA PRO A 78 -32.98 -4.80 2.00
C PRO A 78 -33.73 -5.70 1.00
N THR A 79 -33.20 -5.87 -0.21
CA THR A 79 -33.86 -6.63 -1.29
C THR A 79 -33.32 -8.05 -1.43
N LEU A 80 -32.00 -8.24 -1.32
CA LEU A 80 -31.33 -9.52 -1.58
C LEU A 80 -30.85 -10.22 -0.30
N GLY A 81 -30.87 -9.53 0.85
CA GLY A 81 -30.37 -10.06 2.12
C GLY A 81 -28.92 -10.55 1.99
N PRO A 82 -28.59 -11.74 2.51
CA PRO A 82 -27.26 -12.32 2.42
C PRO A 82 -26.74 -12.53 0.99
N LEU A 83 -27.64 -12.69 0.00
CA LEU A 83 -27.25 -12.88 -1.40
C LEU A 83 -26.63 -11.64 -2.03
N THR A 84 -26.73 -10.46 -1.38
CA THR A 84 -26.12 -9.19 -1.82
C THR A 84 -24.62 -9.31 -2.10
N VAL A 85 -23.92 -10.15 -1.35
CA VAL A 85 -22.48 -10.35 -1.50
C VAL A 85 -22.13 -10.81 -2.92
N MET A 86 -22.94 -11.69 -3.52
CA MET A 86 -22.64 -12.27 -4.83
C MET A 86 -22.58 -11.21 -5.95
N PRO A 87 -23.63 -10.41 -6.23
CA PRO A 87 -23.57 -9.40 -7.28
C PRO A 87 -22.56 -8.30 -6.99
N VAL A 88 -22.40 -7.87 -5.73
CA VAL A 88 -21.44 -6.82 -5.37
C VAL A 88 -20.00 -7.29 -5.63
N VAL A 89 -19.62 -8.47 -5.12
CA VAL A 89 -18.29 -9.03 -5.33
C VAL A 89 -18.05 -9.31 -6.81
N PHE A 90 -19.05 -9.81 -7.54
CA PHE A 90 -18.94 -10.04 -8.98
C PHE A 90 -18.63 -8.76 -9.75
N VAL A 91 -19.39 -7.68 -9.52
CA VAL A 91 -19.19 -6.39 -10.20
C VAL A 91 -17.81 -5.82 -9.85
N VAL A 92 -17.44 -5.82 -8.57
CA VAL A 92 -16.14 -5.31 -8.12
C VAL A 92 -15.00 -6.12 -8.73
N ALA A 93 -15.13 -7.45 -8.78
CA ALA A 93 -14.17 -8.31 -9.45
C ALA A 93 -14.07 -7.96 -10.94
N VAL A 94 -15.19 -7.83 -11.66
CA VAL A 94 -15.16 -7.42 -13.08
C VAL A 94 -14.41 -6.10 -13.27
N LEU A 95 -14.66 -5.09 -12.42
CA LEU A 95 -13.97 -3.80 -12.48
C LEU A 95 -12.46 -3.94 -12.22
N VAL A 96 -12.08 -4.53 -11.09
CA VAL A 96 -10.68 -4.70 -10.67
C VAL A 96 -9.90 -5.56 -11.66
N LEU A 97 -10.49 -6.66 -12.14
CA LEU A 97 -9.87 -7.54 -13.12
C LEU A 97 -9.73 -6.88 -14.50
N SER A 98 -10.65 -5.99 -14.87
CA SER A 98 -10.56 -5.22 -16.12
C SER A 98 -9.41 -4.20 -16.08
N MET A 99 -9.04 -3.68 -14.91
CA MET A 99 -7.89 -2.77 -14.76
C MET A 99 -6.56 -3.40 -15.17
N ARG A 100 -6.45 -4.73 -15.22
CA ARG A 100 -5.26 -5.43 -15.72
C ARG A 100 -4.91 -5.05 -17.17
N ARG A 101 -5.89 -4.59 -17.94
CA ARG A 101 -5.68 -4.21 -19.35
C ARG A 101 -5.11 -2.80 -19.51
N LEU A 102 -5.04 -2.00 -18.44
CA LEU A 102 -4.46 -0.65 -18.48
C LEU A 102 -2.94 -0.74 -18.33
N ALA A 103 -2.20 -0.27 -19.34
CA ALA A 103 -0.74 -0.38 -19.40
C ALA A 103 -0.02 0.19 -18.16
N VAL A 104 -0.57 1.27 -17.57
CA VAL A 104 0.02 1.93 -16.39
C VAL A 104 -0.48 1.29 -15.09
N PHE A 105 -1.80 1.14 -14.95
CA PHE A 105 -2.46 0.70 -13.72
C PHE A 105 -2.59 -0.83 -13.58
N ASN A 106 -1.80 -1.65 -14.27
CA ASN A 106 -1.92 -3.12 -14.17
C ASN A 106 -1.34 -3.70 -12.86
N ASN A 107 -1.65 -3.12 -11.69
CA ASN A 107 -1.21 -3.65 -10.40
C ASN A 107 -2.38 -4.16 -9.58
N LEU A 108 -2.78 -5.38 -9.91
CA LEU A 108 -3.92 -6.03 -9.29
C LEU A 108 -3.77 -6.18 -7.77
N LEU A 109 -2.58 -6.50 -7.29
CA LEU A 109 -2.31 -6.66 -5.86
C LEU A 109 -2.54 -5.35 -5.11
N ALA A 110 -2.06 -4.23 -5.66
CA ALA A 110 -2.26 -2.91 -5.07
C ALA A 110 -3.76 -2.51 -5.00
N PHE A 111 -4.57 -2.84 -6.01
CA PHE A 111 -6.02 -2.64 -5.95
C PHE A 111 -6.66 -3.46 -4.83
N PHE A 112 -6.35 -4.75 -4.74
CA PHE A 112 -6.90 -5.62 -3.70
C PHE A 112 -6.49 -5.17 -2.31
N LEU A 113 -5.26 -4.68 -2.12
CA LEU A 113 -4.81 -4.11 -0.86
C LEU A 113 -5.69 -2.92 -0.41
N GLY A 114 -6.05 -2.03 -1.33
CA GLY A 114 -6.97 -0.92 -1.03
C GLY A 114 -8.41 -1.37 -0.78
N LEU A 115 -8.89 -2.33 -1.56
CA LEU A 115 -10.23 -2.88 -1.39
C LEU A 115 -10.38 -3.56 -0.03
N VAL A 116 -9.42 -4.42 0.32
CA VAL A 116 -9.42 -5.13 1.60
C VAL A 116 -9.22 -4.16 2.76
N SER A 117 -8.46 -3.07 2.58
CA SER A 117 -8.31 -2.07 3.65
C SER A 117 -9.64 -1.46 4.06
N TYR A 118 -10.52 -1.15 3.13
CA TYR A 118 -11.86 -0.67 3.46
C TYR A 118 -12.63 -1.68 4.32
N PHE A 119 -12.76 -2.93 3.84
CA PHE A 119 -13.52 -3.96 4.54
C PHE A 119 -12.92 -4.34 5.89
N ALA A 120 -11.60 -4.35 6.01
CA ALA A 120 -10.90 -4.63 7.27
C ALA A 120 -11.11 -3.53 8.32
N SER A 121 -11.42 -2.30 7.91
CA SER A 121 -11.61 -1.19 8.84
C SER A 121 -12.96 -1.24 9.57
N HIS A 122 -13.97 -1.89 8.97
CA HIS A 122 -15.36 -1.86 9.43
C HIS A 122 -15.94 -0.44 9.61
N LEU A 123 -15.35 0.56 8.94
CA LEU A 123 -15.79 1.94 8.97
C LEU A 123 -16.86 2.21 7.90
N PRO A 124 -17.75 3.19 8.12
CA PRO A 124 -18.72 3.61 7.10
C PRO A 124 -18.01 4.25 5.89
N PRO A 125 -18.59 4.20 4.68
CA PRO A 125 -17.98 4.76 3.48
C PRO A 125 -18.09 6.29 3.43
N THR A 126 -17.27 6.98 4.22
CA THR A 126 -17.25 8.45 4.35
C THR A 126 -15.94 9.06 3.84
N PHE A 127 -15.94 10.35 3.52
CA PHE A 127 -14.71 11.06 3.17
C PHE A 127 -13.65 10.96 4.28
N LEU A 128 -14.07 10.97 5.55
CA LEU A 128 -13.15 10.82 6.67
C LEU A 128 -12.45 9.45 6.63
N THR A 129 -13.20 8.37 6.38
CA THR A 129 -12.65 7.02 6.21
C THR A 129 -11.65 6.94 5.05
N PHE A 130 -11.92 7.65 3.94
CA PHE A 130 -10.96 7.75 2.85
C PHE A 130 -9.67 8.45 3.29
N PHE A 131 -9.76 9.56 4.04
CA PHE A 131 -8.58 10.26 4.54
C PHE A 131 -7.80 9.46 5.58
N GLU A 132 -8.49 8.73 6.46
CA GLU A 132 -7.85 7.89 7.46
C GLU A 132 -7.08 6.74 6.81
N LEU A 133 -7.73 5.95 5.96
CA LEU A 133 -7.12 4.77 5.34
C LEU A 133 -6.16 5.16 4.20
N GLY A 134 -6.58 6.12 3.37
CA GLY A 134 -5.78 6.63 2.26
C GLY A 134 -4.57 7.42 2.75
N GLY A 135 -4.74 8.28 3.76
CA GLY A 135 -3.65 9.03 4.39
C GLY A 135 -2.62 8.10 5.04
N ALA A 136 -3.08 7.09 5.77
CA ALA A 136 -2.19 6.06 6.32
C ALA A 136 -1.40 5.36 5.20
N ALA A 137 -2.08 4.93 4.13
CA ALA A 137 -1.42 4.29 2.99
C ALA A 137 -0.40 5.21 2.29
N VAL A 138 -0.69 6.51 2.15
CA VAL A 138 0.26 7.50 1.62
C VAL A 138 1.49 7.57 2.52
N LEU A 139 1.32 7.69 3.83
CA LEU A 139 2.42 7.72 4.80
C LEU A 139 3.28 6.48 4.70
N GLY A 140 2.68 5.30 4.59
CA GLY A 140 3.40 4.03 4.46
C GLY A 140 4.17 3.91 3.16
N ALA A 141 3.59 4.37 2.04
CA ALA A 141 4.29 4.39 0.76
C ALA A 141 5.49 5.36 0.77
N LEU A 142 5.36 6.51 1.44
CA LEU A 142 6.47 7.46 1.63
C LEU A 142 7.58 6.88 2.51
N ALA A 143 7.21 6.18 3.59
CA ALA A 143 8.16 5.52 4.46
C ALA A 143 8.90 4.39 3.71
N ALA A 144 8.18 3.60 2.91
CA ALA A 144 8.77 2.56 2.06
C ALA A 144 9.71 3.13 1.00
N LEU A 145 9.34 4.27 0.40
CA LEU A 145 10.22 5.00 -0.52
C LEU A 145 11.51 5.41 0.19
N LEU A 146 11.44 6.01 1.38
CA LEU A 146 12.61 6.42 2.14
C LEU A 146 13.50 5.22 2.47
N ALA A 147 12.92 4.12 2.95
CA ALA A 147 13.63 2.87 3.21
C ALA A 147 14.32 2.32 1.94
N SER A 148 13.64 2.35 0.80
CA SER A 148 14.23 1.91 -0.48
C SER A 148 15.44 2.77 -0.90
N ARG A 149 15.44 4.08 -0.59
CA ARG A 149 16.56 4.97 -0.90
C ARG A 149 17.77 4.72 0.00
N LEU A 150 17.57 4.33 1.25
CA LEU A 150 18.67 3.93 2.14
C LEU A 150 19.45 2.74 1.57
N ASN A 151 18.76 1.75 0.99
CA ASN A 151 19.42 0.63 0.32
C ASN A 151 20.26 1.06 -0.88
N VAL A 152 19.70 1.91 -1.76
CA VAL A 152 20.39 2.36 -2.97
C VAL A 152 21.65 3.16 -2.61
N LEU A 153 21.55 4.11 -1.69
CA LEU A 153 22.68 4.95 -1.28
C LEU A 153 23.82 4.13 -0.66
N TRP A 154 23.48 3.10 0.11
CA TRP A 154 24.49 2.24 0.71
C TRP A 154 25.17 1.33 -0.32
N ASP A 155 24.46 0.86 -1.33
CA ASP A 155 25.04 0.01 -2.37
C ASP A 155 25.98 0.80 -3.29
N GLU A 156 25.65 2.06 -3.61
CA GLU A 156 26.54 2.98 -4.34
C GLU A 156 27.80 3.37 -3.54
N SER A 157 27.74 3.32 -2.20
CA SER A 157 28.89 3.61 -1.33
C SER A 157 29.94 2.50 -1.27
N LYS A 158 29.67 1.31 -1.85
CA LYS A 158 30.68 0.24 -1.93
C LYS A 158 31.71 0.59 -3.02
N PRO A 159 33.00 0.75 -2.69
CA PRO A 159 34.03 0.86 -3.72
C PRO A 159 34.03 -0.41 -4.60
N GLN A 160 34.07 -0.24 -5.92
CA GLN A 160 34.23 -1.34 -6.89
C GLN A 160 35.58 -2.03 -6.67
N LEU A 161 35.61 -3.03 -5.79
CA LEU A 161 36.74 -3.95 -5.66
C LEU A 161 36.68 -4.99 -6.77
N SER A 162 37.24 -4.67 -7.94
CA SER A 162 38.01 -5.60 -8.82
C SER A 162 38.09 -5.08 -10.26
N GLY A 163 39.09 -4.22 -10.48
CA GLY A 163 39.75 -4.06 -11.78
C GLY A 163 41.12 -4.72 -11.73
N GLU A 164 41.21 -5.96 -11.26
CA GLU A 164 42.40 -6.81 -11.40
C GLU A 164 41.93 -8.19 -11.90
N ARG A 165 41.96 -8.35 -13.22
CA ARG A 165 42.37 -9.62 -13.84
C ARG A 165 43.28 -9.24 -15.02
N SER A 166 44.53 -9.60 -14.81
CA SER A 166 45.68 -9.65 -15.72
C SER A 166 45.34 -9.94 -17.18
#